data_AF-A0A7J8UAM1-F1
#
_entry.id   AF-A0A7J8UAM1-F1
#
_cell.length_a   1.000
_cell.length_b   1.000
_cell.length_c   1.000
_cell.angle_alpha   90.00
_cell.angle_beta   90.00
_cell.angle_gamma   90.00
#
_symmetry.space_group_name_H-M   'P 1'
#
loop_
_entity.id
_entity.type
_entity.pdbx_description
1 polymer ?
#
loop_
_entity_poly.entity_id
_entity_poly.type
_entity_poly.pdbx_seq_one_letter_code
_entity_poly.pdbx_strand_id
1 'polypeptide(L)'
;MRPAIIASVETMLKKWKGQVGKEIEVFHEFKLLTSEVISRTAFGSSYLEGEKIFEMLNKLSIVLSRNLSNTGIPFKLQKPADMLEAEELAKGIQDYLVDECKTFYFAGQDTVNSLLAWMVLLLASHGDWQEKARREVIEIFGNQYPNSEGLSKLKIVSKLSNPFNTLCIPCI
;
A
#
# COMPACT_ATOMS: atom_id res chain seq x y z
N MET A 1 -0.95 9.79 0.76
CA MET A 1 -0.04 8.81 0.14
C MET A 1 1.40 8.93 0.61
N ARG A 2 2.10 10.08 0.53
CA ARG A 2 3.52 10.18 0.98
C ARG A 2 3.78 9.67 2.40
N PRO A 3 3.02 10.05 3.44
CA PRO A 3 3.27 9.53 4.79
C PRO A 3 3.09 8.02 4.90
N ALA A 4 2.10 7.47 4.18
CA ALA A 4 1.88 6.03 4.08
C ALA A 4 3.10 5.33 3.44
N ILE A 5 3.61 5.83 2.31
CA ILE A 5 4.80 5.28 1.65
C ILE A 5 6.01 5.29 2.58
N ILE A 6 6.27 6.42 3.26
CA ILE A 6 7.39 6.53 4.21
C ILE A 6 7.26 5.45 5.30
N ALA A 7 6.10 5.37 5.96
CA ALA A 7 5.89 4.42 7.04
C ALA A 7 5.99 2.94 6.59
N SER A 8 5.50 2.63 5.38
CA SER A 8 5.64 1.30 4.77
C SER A 8 7.12 0.95 4.52
N VAL A 9 7.89 1.88 3.93
CA VAL A 9 9.33 1.68 3.66
C VAL A 9 10.11 1.54 4.96
N GLU A 10 9.80 2.32 5.99
CA GLU A 10 10.46 2.20 7.30
C GLU A 10 10.21 0.85 7.95
N THR A 11 8.99 0.33 7.84
CA THR A 11 8.63 -0.99 8.35
C THR A 11 9.45 -2.08 7.66
N MET A 12 9.58 -2.00 6.33
CA MET A 12 10.43 -2.91 5.55
C MET A 12 11.91 -2.79 5.94
N LEU A 13 12.46 -1.57 6.01
CA LEU A 13 13.86 -1.34 6.38
C LEU A 13 14.16 -1.82 7.81
N LYS A 14 13.23 -1.66 8.75
CA LYS A 14 13.37 -2.20 10.11
C LYS A 14 13.47 -3.72 10.12
N LYS A 15 12.67 -4.41 9.29
CA LYS A 15 12.77 -5.87 9.09
C LYS A 15 14.13 -6.26 8.50
N TRP A 16 14.61 -5.52 7.50
CA TRP A 16 15.88 -5.81 6.81
C TRP A 16 17.12 -5.57 7.67
N LYS A 17 17.08 -4.65 8.66
CA LYS A 17 18.17 -4.47 9.63
C LYS A 17 18.54 -5.76 10.37
N GLY A 18 17.59 -6.67 10.58
CA GLY A 18 17.83 -7.98 11.19
C GLY A 18 18.36 -9.06 10.23
N GLN A 19 18.56 -8.73 8.96
CA GLN A 19 18.92 -9.68 7.89
C GLN A 19 20.26 -9.34 7.21
N VAL A 20 21.09 -8.48 7.82
CA VAL A 20 22.40 -8.13 7.26
C VAL A 20 23.24 -9.39 7.02
N GLY A 21 23.76 -9.53 5.79
CA GLY A 21 24.56 -10.67 5.36
C GLY A 21 23.77 -11.90 4.92
N LYS A 22 22.44 -11.85 4.92
CA LYS A 22 21.57 -12.91 4.38
C LYS A 22 21.08 -12.55 2.99
N GLU A 23 20.89 -13.56 2.15
CA GLU A 23 20.22 -13.40 0.87
C GLU A 23 18.75 -13.02 1.09
N ILE A 24 18.27 -12.04 0.32
CA ILE A 24 16.91 -11.53 0.37
C ILE A 24 16.29 -11.69 -1.02
N GLU A 25 15.14 -12.35 -1.09
CA GLU A 25 14.32 -12.38 -2.30
C GLU A 25 13.55 -11.05 -2.40
N VAL A 26 14.09 -10.11 -3.17
CA VAL A 26 13.62 -8.72 -3.21
C VAL A 26 12.22 -8.56 -3.82
N PHE A 27 11.81 -9.46 -4.72
CA PHE A 27 10.50 -9.36 -5.37
C PHE A 27 9.37 -9.60 -4.34
N HIS A 28 9.51 -10.62 -3.50
CA HIS A 28 8.58 -10.90 -2.40
C HIS A 28 8.54 -9.75 -1.39
N GLU A 29 9.69 -9.19 -1.01
CA GLU A 29 9.71 -8.05 -0.08
C GLU A 29 9.02 -6.81 -0.68
N PHE A 30 9.19 -6.54 -1.98
CA PHE A 30 8.49 -5.44 -2.64
C PHE A 30 6.98 -5.70 -2.77
N LYS A 31 6.57 -6.97 -2.94
CA LYS A 31 5.16 -7.35 -2.87
C LYS A 31 4.54 -7.04 -1.52
N LEU A 32 5.25 -7.34 -0.42
CA LEU A 32 4.80 -6.95 0.92
C LEU A 32 4.76 -5.43 1.08
N LEU A 33 5.78 -4.71 0.59
CA LEU A 33 5.84 -3.25 0.65
C LEU A 33 4.66 -2.59 -0.08
N THR A 34 4.37 -2.98 -1.31
CA THR A 34 3.25 -2.41 -2.10
C THR A 34 1.90 -2.74 -1.49
N SER A 35 1.72 -3.95 -0.95
CA SER A 35 0.54 -4.31 -0.15
C SER A 35 0.33 -3.34 1.00
N GLU A 36 1.40 -3.06 1.75
CA GLU A 36 1.37 -2.16 2.90
C GLU A 36 1.05 -0.71 2.48
N VAL A 37 1.62 -0.22 1.37
CA VAL A 37 1.36 1.13 0.85
C VAL A 37 -0.09 1.31 0.44
N ILE A 38 -0.64 0.36 -0.32
CA ILE A 38 -2.05 0.39 -0.76
C ILE A 38 -2.95 0.37 0.45
N SER A 39 -2.67 -0.54 1.38
CA SER A 39 -3.45 -0.68 2.58
C SER A 39 -3.46 0.58 3.45
N ARG A 40 -2.30 1.16 3.75
CA ARG A 40 -2.21 2.43 4.49
C ARG A 40 -2.87 3.59 3.74
N THR A 41 -2.84 3.58 2.42
CA THR A 41 -3.48 4.64 1.63
C THR A 41 -5.00 4.49 1.60
N ALA A 42 -5.51 3.27 1.52
CA ALA A 42 -6.95 2.98 1.49
C ALA A 42 -7.59 3.07 2.89
N PHE A 43 -6.90 2.60 3.93
CA PHE A 43 -7.45 2.42 5.28
C PHE A 43 -6.77 3.27 6.36
N GLY A 44 -5.77 4.08 6.01
CA GLY A 44 -5.11 5.04 6.90
C GLY A 44 -3.79 4.53 7.50
N SER A 45 -3.83 3.51 8.35
CA SER A 45 -2.66 3.12 9.16
C SER A 45 -2.16 1.69 8.94
N SER A 46 -3.02 0.75 8.54
CA SER A 46 -2.65 -0.62 8.17
C SER A 46 -3.86 -1.41 7.64
N TYR A 47 -3.60 -2.62 7.11
CA TYR A 47 -4.67 -3.52 6.63
C TYR A 47 -5.59 -3.95 7.77
N LEU A 48 -5.01 -4.15 8.95
CA LEU A 48 -5.71 -4.52 10.17
C LEU A 48 -6.67 -3.44 10.65
N GLU A 49 -6.47 -2.17 10.28
CA GLU A 49 -7.46 -1.12 10.54
C GLU A 49 -8.59 -1.09 9.52
N GLY A 50 -8.33 -1.48 8.27
CA GLY A 50 -9.39 -1.78 7.31
C GLY A 50 -10.34 -2.86 7.85
N GLU A 51 -9.80 -3.92 8.46
CA GLU A 51 -10.57 -4.97 9.13
C GLU A 51 -11.51 -4.43 10.21
N LYS A 52 -11.08 -3.43 10.99
CA LYS A 52 -11.93 -2.78 12.01
C LYS A 52 -13.10 -2.02 11.39
N ILE A 53 -12.92 -1.38 10.23
CA ILE A 53 -14.01 -0.70 9.52
C ILE A 53 -15.07 -1.72 9.12
N PHE A 54 -14.66 -2.87 8.58
CA PHE A 54 -15.57 -3.96 8.24
C PHE A 54 -16.28 -4.53 9.48
N GLU A 55 -15.55 -4.73 10.58
CA GLU A 55 -16.14 -5.19 11.85
C GLU A 55 -17.17 -4.17 12.38
N MET A 56 -16.88 -2.87 12.32
CA MET A 56 -17.80 -1.81 12.74
C MET A 56 -19.06 -1.77 11.88
N LEU A 57 -18.94 -1.91 10.56
CA LEU A 57 -20.07 -1.99 9.64
C LEU A 57 -20.96 -3.21 9.96
N ASN A 58 -20.36 -4.36 10.26
CA ASN A 58 -21.10 -5.55 10.70
C ASN A 58 -21.82 -5.33 12.03
N LYS A 59 -21.15 -4.70 13.01
CA LYS A 59 -21.78 -4.35 14.29
C LYS A 59 -22.94 -3.37 14.10
N LEU A 60 -22.79 -2.37 13.22
CA LEU A 60 -23.83 -1.40 12.90
C LEU A 60 -25.07 -2.10 12.32
N SER A 61 -24.88 -3.02 11.37
CA SER A 61 -25.96 -3.87 10.84
C SER A 61 -26.70 -4.61 11.96
N ILE A 62 -25.98 -5.26 12.88
CA ILE A 62 -26.59 -5.97 14.02
C ILE A 62 -27.35 -5.03 14.96
N VAL A 63 -26.80 -3.84 15.25
CA VAL A 63 -27.42 -2.86 16.14
C VAL A 63 -28.71 -2.30 15.55
N LEU A 64 -28.73 -2.00 14.24
CA LEU A 64 -29.94 -1.59 13.52
C LEU A 64 -31.03 -2.66 13.65
N SER A 65 -30.68 -3.94 13.46
CA SER A 65 -31.62 -5.07 13.59
C SER A 65 -32.18 -5.23 15.00
N ARG A 66 -31.37 -4.98 16.04
CA ARG A 66 -31.81 -5.09 17.45
C ARG A 66 -32.70 -3.92 17.89
N ASN A 67 -32.35 -2.69 17.54
CA ASN A 67 -33.12 -1.51 17.94
C ASN A 67 -34.56 -1.54 17.41
N LEU A 68 -34.77 -2.05 16.19
CA LEU A 68 -36.11 -2.24 15.65
C LEU A 68 -36.86 -3.42 16.30
N SER A 69 -36.16 -4.49 16.73
CA SER A 69 -36.82 -5.58 17.46
C SER A 69 -37.32 -5.17 18.86
N ASN A 70 -36.76 -4.11 19.44
CA ASN A 70 -37.17 -3.55 20.72
C ASN A 70 -38.36 -2.59 20.62
N THR A 71 -38.81 -2.19 19.42
CA THR A 71 -40.04 -1.40 19.26
C THR A 71 -41.26 -2.31 19.41
N GLY A 72 -41.53 -2.78 20.63
CA GLY A 72 -42.83 -3.18 21.21
C GLY A 72 -43.83 -4.08 20.45
N ILE A 73 -43.58 -4.50 19.22
CA ILE A 73 -44.54 -5.21 18.37
C ILE A 73 -44.07 -6.66 18.20
N PRO A 74 -44.88 -7.67 18.59
CA PRO A 74 -44.55 -9.07 18.40
C PRO A 74 -44.80 -9.48 16.94
N PHE A 75 -43.87 -9.17 16.04
CA PHE A 75 -43.91 -9.61 14.64
C PHE A 75 -42.76 -10.58 14.35
N LYS A 76 -43.07 -11.87 14.37
CA LYS A 76 -42.13 -12.94 14.06
C LYS A 76 -41.82 -13.10 12.56
N LEU A 77 -42.26 -12.23 11.63
CA LEU A 77 -42.11 -12.55 10.20
C LEU A 77 -42.02 -11.41 9.18
N GLN A 78 -41.65 -10.18 9.53
CA GLN A 78 -41.32 -9.19 8.49
C GLN A 78 -40.16 -8.31 8.94
N LYS A 79 -38.95 -8.57 8.41
CA LYS A 79 -37.95 -7.49 8.35
C LYS A 79 -38.60 -6.40 7.48
N PRO A 80 -38.78 -5.16 7.99
CA PRO A 80 -39.27 -4.08 7.15
C PRO A 80 -38.31 -3.92 5.96
N ALA A 81 -38.84 -3.56 4.80
CA ALA A 81 -38.06 -3.45 3.55
C ALA A 81 -36.78 -2.62 3.75
N ASP A 82 -36.90 -1.51 4.48
CA ASP A 82 -35.82 -0.58 4.83
C ASP A 82 -34.66 -1.26 5.60
N MET A 83 -34.94 -2.31 6.38
CA MET A 83 -33.93 -3.06 7.13
C MET A 83 -33.14 -4.02 6.24
N LEU A 84 -33.85 -4.69 5.31
CA LEU A 84 -33.21 -5.53 4.30
C LEU A 84 -32.32 -4.66 3.40
N GLU A 85 -32.83 -3.49 3.02
CA GLU A 85 -32.11 -2.49 2.24
C GLU A 85 -30.86 -1.98 2.99
N ALA A 86 -30.96 -1.70 4.30
CA ALA A 86 -29.80 -1.29 5.10
C ALA A 86 -28.73 -2.39 5.23
N GLU A 87 -29.14 -3.65 5.39
CA GLU A 87 -28.21 -4.79 5.42
C GLU A 87 -27.55 -5.03 4.05
N GLU A 88 -28.32 -4.96 2.95
CA GLU A 88 -27.80 -5.03 1.58
C GLU A 88 -26.84 -3.88 1.28
N LEU A 89 -27.17 -2.66 1.70
CA LEU A 89 -26.33 -1.48 1.51
C LEU A 89 -25.01 -1.61 2.28
N ALA A 90 -25.07 -2.03 3.55
CA ALA A 90 -23.87 -2.24 4.35
C ALA A 90 -22.95 -3.30 3.71
N LYS A 91 -23.52 -4.44 3.29
CA LYS A 91 -22.77 -5.49 2.60
C LYS A 91 -22.21 -5.00 1.27
N GLY A 92 -23.02 -4.31 0.47
CA GLY A 92 -22.60 -3.74 -0.82
C GLY A 92 -21.44 -2.76 -0.68
N ILE A 93 -21.44 -1.93 0.37
CA ILE A 93 -20.31 -1.04 0.69
C ILE A 93 -19.06 -1.86 1.03
N GLN A 94 -19.18 -2.91 1.83
CA GLN A 94 -18.04 -3.76 2.16
C GLN A 94 -17.44 -4.42 0.91
N ASP A 95 -18.30 -5.06 0.11
CA ASP A 95 -17.89 -5.77 -1.11
C ASP A 95 -17.23 -4.80 -2.11
N TYR A 96 -17.82 -3.62 -2.32
CA TYR A 96 -17.26 -2.57 -3.17
C TYR A 96 -15.87 -2.12 -2.71
N LEU A 97 -15.69 -1.84 -1.41
CA LEU A 97 -14.40 -1.41 -0.87
C LEU A 97 -13.33 -2.50 -1.01
N VAL A 98 -13.70 -3.76 -0.78
CA VAL A 98 -12.80 -4.91 -0.94
C VAL A 98 -12.38 -5.09 -2.40
N ASP A 99 -13.32 -5.02 -3.34
CA ASP A 99 -13.02 -5.21 -4.76
C ASP A 99 -12.21 -4.05 -5.36
N GLU A 100 -12.46 -2.81 -4.94
CA GLU A 100 -11.65 -1.66 -5.31
C GLU A 100 -10.20 -1.82 -4.78
N CYS A 101 -10.05 -2.27 -3.53
CA CYS A 101 -8.73 -2.54 -2.95
C CYS A 101 -7.99 -3.67 -3.68
N LYS A 102 -8.69 -4.75 -4.07
CA LYS A 102 -8.11 -5.83 -4.89
C LYS A 102 -7.66 -5.30 -6.25
N THR A 103 -8.45 -4.43 -6.87
CA THR A 103 -8.11 -3.84 -8.17
C THR A 103 -6.81 -3.04 -8.08
N PHE A 104 -6.67 -2.16 -7.09
CA PHE A 104 -5.41 -1.46 -6.84
C PHE A 104 -4.26 -2.39 -6.49
N TYR A 105 -4.53 -3.44 -5.71
CA TYR A 105 -3.55 -4.46 -5.35
C TYR A 105 -2.97 -5.14 -6.59
N PHE A 106 -3.82 -5.70 -7.45
CA PHE A 106 -3.34 -6.40 -8.65
C PHE A 106 -2.73 -5.44 -9.67
N ALA A 107 -3.39 -4.31 -9.96
CA ALA A 107 -2.89 -3.36 -10.95
C ALA A 107 -1.58 -2.70 -10.52
N GLY A 108 -1.41 -2.39 -9.23
CA GLY A 108 -0.25 -1.70 -8.70
C GLY A 108 0.94 -2.62 -8.41
N GLN A 109 0.70 -3.86 -7.98
CA GLN A 109 1.79 -4.75 -7.54
C GLN A 109 2.70 -5.17 -8.68
N ASP A 110 2.17 -5.77 -9.74
CA ASP A 110 3.03 -6.44 -10.72
C ASP A 110 3.96 -5.47 -11.43
N THR A 111 3.48 -4.26 -11.76
CA THR A 111 4.31 -3.23 -12.40
C THR A 111 5.33 -2.61 -11.45
N VAL A 112 4.92 -2.23 -10.23
CA VAL A 112 5.81 -1.54 -9.28
C VAL A 112 6.84 -2.50 -8.69
N ASN A 113 6.45 -3.72 -8.34
CA ASN A 113 7.35 -4.73 -7.79
C ASN A 113 8.41 -5.12 -8.83
N SER A 114 8.00 -5.33 -10.07
CA SER A 114 8.92 -5.63 -11.16
C SER A 114 9.91 -4.47 -11.37
N LEU A 115 9.43 -3.23 -11.44
CA LEU A 115 10.29 -2.06 -11.58
C LEU A 115 11.29 -1.92 -10.42
N LEU A 116 10.85 -2.08 -9.17
CA LEU A 116 11.72 -2.00 -8.00
C LEU A 116 12.76 -3.12 -7.98
N ALA A 117 12.36 -4.36 -8.30
CA ALA A 117 13.27 -5.49 -8.39
C ALA A 117 14.34 -5.26 -9.48
N TRP A 118 13.92 -4.80 -10.67
CA TRP A 118 14.84 -4.43 -11.74
C TRP A 118 15.78 -3.29 -11.35
N MET A 119 15.29 -2.24 -10.68
CA MET A 119 16.13 -1.14 -10.21
C MET A 119 17.18 -1.61 -9.20
N VAL A 120 16.81 -2.44 -8.22
CA VAL A 120 17.77 -2.98 -7.25
C VAL A 120 18.80 -3.88 -7.93
N LEU A 121 18.36 -4.74 -8.86
CA LEU A 121 19.27 -5.59 -9.62
C LEU A 121 20.30 -4.76 -10.40
N LEU A 122 19.84 -3.75 -11.15
CA LEU A 122 20.72 -2.89 -11.94
C LEU A 122 21.67 -2.07 -11.06
N LEU A 123 21.18 -1.53 -9.95
CA LEU A 123 22.04 -0.83 -8.99
C LEU A 123 23.09 -1.76 -8.36
N ALA A 124 22.72 -3.01 -8.05
CA ALA A 124 23.64 -4.00 -7.50
C ALA A 124 24.72 -4.44 -8.52
N SER A 125 24.37 -4.53 -9.80
CA SER A 125 25.31 -4.85 -10.87
C SER A 125 26.18 -3.67 -11.31
N HIS A 126 25.74 -2.42 -11.08
CA HIS A 126 26.44 -1.20 -11.50
C HIS A 126 26.75 -0.28 -10.32
N GLY A 127 27.78 -0.64 -9.54
CA GLY A 127 28.17 0.08 -8.31
C GLY A 127 28.44 1.57 -8.49
N ASP A 128 29.00 2.00 -9.63
CA ASP A 128 29.23 3.43 -9.92
C ASP A 128 27.93 4.24 -9.97
N TRP A 129 26.89 3.68 -10.57
CA TRP A 129 25.56 4.29 -10.65
C TRP A 129 24.86 4.27 -9.29
N GLN A 130 25.05 3.19 -8.52
CA GLN A 130 24.59 3.12 -7.13
C GLN A 130 25.21 4.22 -6.27
N GLU A 131 26.51 4.45 -6.38
CA GLU A 131 27.20 5.50 -5.60
C GLU A 131 26.81 6.91 -6.06
N LYS A 132 26.63 7.13 -7.37
CA LYS A 132 26.11 8.40 -7.89
C LYS A 132 24.70 8.70 -7.39
N ALA A 133 23.80 7.72 -7.45
CA ALA A 133 22.43 7.86 -6.96
C ALA A 133 22.39 8.09 -5.44
N ARG A 134 23.22 7.36 -4.67
CA ARG A 134 23.35 7.53 -3.22
C ARG A 134 23.81 8.95 -2.86
N ARG A 135 24.85 9.46 -3.52
CA ARG A 135 25.34 10.83 -3.31
C ARG A 135 24.27 11.87 -3.61
N GLU A 136 23.59 11.74 -4.74
CA GLU A 136 22.50 12.66 -5.12
C GLU A 136 21.41 12.74 -4.03
N VAL A 137 20.99 11.59 -3.50
CA VAL A 137 19.99 11.52 -2.42
C VAL A 137 20.50 12.19 -1.15
N ILE A 138 21.75 11.94 -0.74
CA ILE A 138 22.35 12.52 0.46
C ILE A 138 22.52 14.04 0.32
N GLU A 139 22.95 14.53 -0.84
CA GLU A 139 23.12 15.97 -1.10
C GLU A 139 21.79 16.74 -1.04
N ILE A 140 20.72 16.14 -1.55
CA ILE A 140 19.40 16.79 -1.62
C ILE A 140 18.65 16.70 -0.29
N PHE A 141 18.67 15.54 0.37
CA PHE A 141 17.82 15.28 1.54
C PHE A 141 18.59 15.18 2.86
N GLY A 142 19.89 14.88 2.84
CA GLY A 142 20.66 14.59 4.04
C GLY A 142 20.01 13.49 4.89
N ASN A 143 19.66 13.82 6.14
CA ASN A 143 18.94 12.94 7.06
C ASN A 143 17.42 13.18 7.11
N GLN A 144 16.87 14.01 6.22
CA GLN A 144 15.44 14.30 6.18
C GLN A 144 14.69 13.36 5.24
N TYR A 145 13.38 13.20 5.47
CA TYR A 145 12.54 12.43 4.56
C TYR A 145 12.35 13.15 3.21
N PRO A 146 12.13 12.40 2.12
CA PRO A 146 11.83 12.98 0.82
C PRO A 146 10.60 13.90 0.83
N ASN A 147 10.73 15.08 0.22
CA ASN A 147 9.65 16.04 0.03
C ASN A 147 9.49 16.38 -1.47
N SER A 148 8.39 17.04 -1.86
CA SER A 148 8.08 17.32 -3.28
C SER A 148 9.21 18.06 -3.99
N GLU A 149 9.80 19.04 -3.32
CA GLU A 149 10.80 19.93 -3.90
C GLU A 149 12.14 19.20 -4.11
N GLY A 150 12.56 18.37 -3.15
CA GLY A 150 13.76 17.57 -3.33
C GLY A 150 13.57 16.48 -4.38
N LEU A 151 12.38 15.87 -4.46
CA LEU A 151 12.08 14.83 -5.46
C LEU A 151 12.20 15.37 -6.89
N SER A 152 11.80 16.61 -7.16
CA SER A 152 11.96 17.21 -8.49
C SER A 152 13.41 17.51 -8.87
N LYS A 153 14.33 17.49 -7.90
CA LYS A 153 15.77 17.72 -8.11
C LYS A 153 16.57 16.43 -8.35
N LEU A 154 15.96 15.25 -8.15
CA LEU A 154 16.61 13.95 -8.36
C LEU A 154 16.74 13.62 -9.85
N LYS A 155 17.86 13.95 -10.47
CA LYS A 155 18.10 13.71 -11.90
C LYS A 155 18.56 12.28 -12.18
N ILE A 156 19.43 11.72 -11.34
CA ILE A 156 19.99 10.38 -11.51
C ILE A 156 18.95 9.33 -11.15
N VAL A 157 18.30 9.45 -9.99
CA VAL A 157 17.24 8.51 -9.60
C VAL A 157 16.10 8.51 -10.62
N SER A 158 15.72 9.68 -11.16
CA SER A 158 14.69 9.76 -12.22
C SER A 158 15.10 9.08 -13.53
N LYS A 159 16.39 9.08 -13.86
CA LYS A 159 16.90 8.31 -15.01
C LYS A 159 16.78 6.80 -14.76
N LEU A 160 17.12 6.35 -13.55
CA LEU A 160 17.05 4.93 -13.17
C LEU A 160 15.61 4.41 -13.11
N SER A 161 14.65 5.24 -12.67
CA SER A 161 13.25 4.86 -12.58
C SER A 161 12.53 4.77 -13.93
N ASN A 162 13.14 5.29 -15.01
CA ASN A 162 12.57 5.18 -16.35
C ASN A 162 13.04 3.87 -17.02
N PRO A 163 12.15 2.88 -17.22
CA PRO A 163 12.52 1.57 -17.77
C PRO A 163 13.20 1.63 -19.15
N PHE A 164 12.91 2.66 -19.95
CA PHE A 164 13.57 2.86 -21.25
C PHE A 164 15.04 3.25 -21.11
N ASN A 165 15.40 3.99 -20.05
CA ASN A 165 16.77 4.41 -19.80
C ASN A 165 17.57 3.33 -19.07
N THR A 166 16.92 2.49 -18.25
CA THR A 166 17.57 1.39 -17.53
C THR A 166 18.05 0.28 -18.46
N LEU A 167 17.37 0.06 -19.60
CA LEU A 167 17.85 -0.81 -20.69
C LEU A 167 19.14 -0.32 -21.35
N CYS A 168 19.45 0.97 -21.26
CA CYS A 168 20.67 1.56 -21.82
C CYS A 168 21.85 1.59 -20.84
N ILE A 169 21.66 1.27 -19.56
CA ILE A 169 22.77 1.20 -18.58
C ILE A 169 23.84 0.16 -18.99
N PRO A 170 23.51 -1.04 -19.51
CA PRO A 170 24.54 -1.93 -20.05
C PRO A 170 25.21 -1.43 -21.35
N CYS A 171 24.74 -0.32 -21.94
CA CYS A 171 25.32 0.30 -23.14
C CYS A 171 26.11 1.60 -22.87
N ILE A 172 26.26 2.01 -21.60
CA ILE A 172 27.02 3.20 -21.17
C ILE A 172 28.23 2.78 -20.35
#